data_AF-A0A345CI28-F1
#
_entry.id   AF-A0A345CI28-F1
#
_cell.length_a   1.000
_cell.length_b   1.000
_cell.length_c   1.000
_cell.angle_alpha   90.00
_cell.angle_beta   90.00
_cell.angle_gamma   90.00
#
_symmetry.space_group_name_H-M   'P 1'
#
loop_
_entity.id
_entity.type
_entity.pdbx_description
1 polymer ?
#
loop_
_entity_poly.entity_id
_entity_poly.type
_entity_poly.pdbx_seq_one_letter_code
_entity_poly.pdbx_strand_id
1 'polypeptide(L)'
;ESSYNKKFNSDHKSNNQQTSFDQPDWKTGVFKFDTLHLNNADFSISRNANVEGNISANKSAITIGDKNAYIDNLAGKNITNNGFDFKQTISTNLSIGETKFTGGITAHNSQIAIGDKAV
;
A
#
# COMPACT_ATOMS: atom_id res chain seq x y z
N GLU A 1 -18.06 15.93 -18.33
CA GLU A 1 -17.69 14.82 -17.41
C GLU A 1 -18.09 15.06 -15.95
N SER A 2 -17.81 16.24 -15.38
CA SER A 2 -18.02 16.53 -13.95
C SER A 2 -19.40 16.14 -13.35
N SER A 3 -20.52 16.43 -14.02
CA SER A 3 -21.86 16.06 -13.51
C SER A 3 -22.07 14.54 -13.40
N TYR A 4 -21.51 13.77 -14.35
CA TYR A 4 -21.55 12.32 -14.33
C TYR A 4 -20.58 11.75 -13.29
N ASN A 5 -19.37 12.29 -13.20
CA ASN A 5 -18.40 11.83 -12.21
C ASN A 5 -18.91 12.01 -10.78
N LYS A 6 -19.57 13.14 -10.47
CA LYS A 6 -20.19 13.34 -9.16
C LYS A 6 -21.31 12.34 -8.88
N LYS A 7 -22.10 11.98 -9.89
CA LYS A 7 -23.18 10.98 -9.76
C LYS A 7 -22.65 9.57 -9.48
N PHE A 8 -21.51 9.21 -10.05
CA PHE A 8 -20.95 7.86 -10.00
C PHE A 8 -19.67 7.72 -9.16
N ASN A 9 -19.27 8.78 -8.45
CA ASN A 9 -18.01 8.86 -7.70
C ASN A 9 -16.79 8.44 -8.54
N SER A 10 -16.68 9.01 -9.74
CA SER A 10 -15.67 8.62 -10.75
C SER A 10 -14.78 9.78 -11.20
N ASP A 11 -14.55 10.77 -10.34
CA ASP A 11 -13.69 11.92 -10.67
C ASP A 11 -12.27 11.50 -11.06
N HIS A 12 -11.76 10.39 -10.50
CA HIS A 12 -10.48 9.79 -10.89
C HIS A 12 -10.35 9.46 -12.38
N LYS A 13 -11.46 9.29 -13.12
CA LYS A 13 -11.42 8.97 -14.55
C LYS A 13 -11.01 10.16 -15.44
N SER A 14 -11.11 11.39 -14.94
CA SER A 14 -10.87 12.60 -15.74
C SER A 14 -10.12 13.70 -14.97
N ASN A 15 -9.34 13.34 -13.93
CA ASN A 15 -8.59 14.29 -13.09
C ASN A 15 -7.15 14.56 -13.58
N ASN A 16 -6.79 14.05 -14.76
CA ASN A 16 -5.46 14.17 -15.36
C ASN A 16 -4.31 13.60 -14.47
N GLN A 17 -4.61 12.63 -13.60
CA GLN A 17 -3.60 11.87 -12.84
C GLN A 17 -3.40 10.48 -13.46
N GLN A 18 -2.21 9.89 -13.29
CA GLN A 18 -1.96 8.50 -13.72
C GLN A 18 -2.75 7.49 -12.87
N THR A 19 -2.92 7.79 -11.58
CA THR A 19 -3.61 6.96 -10.60
C THR A 19 -4.26 7.86 -9.55
N SER A 20 -5.26 7.34 -8.85
CA SER A 20 -5.93 8.04 -7.75
C SER A 20 -6.23 7.10 -6.58
N PHE A 21 -6.34 7.63 -5.36
CA PHE A 21 -6.60 6.83 -4.16
C PHE A 21 -8.01 6.24 -4.09
N ASP A 22 -8.98 6.90 -4.70
CA ASP A 22 -10.39 6.51 -4.74
C ASP A 22 -10.71 5.54 -5.90
N GLN A 23 -9.75 5.28 -6.79
CA GLN A 23 -9.97 4.36 -7.90
C GLN A 23 -10.16 2.92 -7.37
N PRO A 24 -11.09 2.14 -7.93
CA PRO A 24 -11.39 0.79 -7.44
C PRO A 24 -10.40 -0.27 -7.95
N ASP A 25 -9.72 0.00 -9.06
CA ASP A 25 -8.92 -0.93 -9.86
C ASP A 25 -7.47 -1.07 -9.36
N TRP A 26 -7.31 -1.58 -8.14
CA TRP A 26 -6.01 -1.88 -7.56
C TRP A 26 -5.53 -3.29 -7.96
N LYS A 27 -4.22 -3.40 -8.26
CA LYS A 27 -3.58 -4.71 -8.47
C LYS A 27 -3.10 -5.28 -7.14
N THR A 28 -3.35 -6.56 -6.91
CA THR A 28 -2.89 -7.24 -5.70
C THR A 28 -1.40 -7.54 -5.77
N GLY A 29 -0.62 -7.03 -4.81
CA GLY A 29 0.79 -7.40 -4.62
C GLY A 29 0.89 -8.69 -3.81
N VAL A 30 1.64 -9.68 -4.30
CA VAL A 30 1.91 -10.93 -3.58
C VAL A 30 3.33 -10.90 -3.04
N PHE A 31 3.48 -10.98 -1.71
CA PHE A 31 4.75 -10.93 -1.01
C PHE A 31 4.94 -12.24 -0.27
N LYS A 32 5.93 -13.04 -0.68
CA LYS A 32 6.23 -14.32 -0.04
C LYS A 32 7.66 -14.34 0.49
N PHE A 33 7.82 -14.74 1.73
CA PHE A 33 9.11 -14.88 2.39
C PHE A 33 9.04 -15.96 3.46
N ASP A 34 10.19 -16.49 3.88
CA ASP A 34 10.24 -17.41 5.01
C ASP A 34 10.03 -16.64 6.33
N THR A 35 10.97 -15.76 6.68
CA THR A 35 10.87 -14.86 7.84
C THR A 35 11.34 -13.45 7.53
N LEU A 36 10.50 -12.45 7.81
CA LEU A 36 10.85 -11.03 7.82
C LEU A 36 11.32 -10.62 9.21
N HIS A 37 12.54 -10.10 9.32
CA HIS A 37 13.10 -9.62 10.58
C HIS A 37 12.97 -8.10 10.70
N LEU A 38 12.36 -7.63 11.80
CA LEU A 38 12.16 -6.23 12.12
C LEU A 38 12.89 -5.88 13.43
N ASN A 39 13.69 -4.81 13.42
CA ASN A 39 14.39 -4.32 14.60
C ASN A 39 14.34 -2.80 14.62
N ASN A 40 13.64 -2.23 15.60
CA ASN A 40 13.42 -0.79 15.71
C ASN A 40 12.86 -0.18 14.42
N ALA A 41 11.82 -0.81 13.86
CA ALA A 41 11.24 -0.46 12.57
C ALA A 41 9.71 -0.48 12.62
N ASP A 42 9.10 0.30 11.74
CA ASP A 42 7.67 0.28 11.49
C ASP A 42 7.40 -0.48 10.18
N PHE A 43 6.46 -1.42 10.22
CA PHE A 43 6.07 -2.24 9.09
C PHE A 43 4.56 -2.21 8.89
N SER A 44 4.13 -1.84 7.69
CA SER A 44 2.71 -1.75 7.34
C SER A 44 2.38 -2.64 6.15
N ILE A 45 1.24 -3.33 6.25
CA ILE A 45 0.59 -4.05 5.17
C ILE A 45 -0.72 -3.30 4.85
N SER A 46 -0.74 -2.53 3.77
CA SER A 46 -1.90 -1.74 3.35
C SER A 46 -2.82 -2.50 2.40
N ARG A 47 -3.82 -1.81 1.81
CA ARG A 47 -4.78 -2.38 0.85
C ARG A 47 -4.12 -3.19 -0.28
N ASN A 48 -4.81 -4.22 -0.74
CA ASN A 48 -4.46 -5.04 -1.90
C ASN A 48 -3.08 -5.72 -1.78
N ALA A 49 -2.65 -6.08 -0.57
CA ALA A 49 -1.49 -6.93 -0.36
C ALA A 49 -1.91 -8.34 0.06
N ASN A 50 -1.17 -9.35 -0.40
CA ASN A 50 -1.25 -10.72 0.05
C ASN A 50 0.13 -11.15 0.52
N VAL A 51 0.32 -11.14 1.84
CA VAL A 51 1.60 -11.39 2.50
C VAL A 51 1.59 -12.78 3.11
N GLU A 52 2.58 -13.60 2.75
CA GLU A 52 2.75 -14.97 3.25
C GLU A 52 4.17 -15.16 3.77
N GLY A 53 4.29 -15.52 5.04
CA GLY A 53 5.57 -15.69 5.72
C GLY A 53 5.51 -15.31 7.19
N ASN A 54 6.56 -15.66 7.93
CA ASN A 54 6.67 -15.35 9.35
C ASN A 54 7.27 -13.96 9.59
N ILE A 55 6.95 -13.33 10.71
CA ILE A 55 7.55 -12.06 11.14
C ILE A 55 8.23 -12.27 12.49
N SER A 56 9.48 -11.82 12.61
CA SER A 56 10.22 -11.77 13.87
C SER A 56 10.58 -10.33 14.18
N ALA A 57 9.97 -9.75 15.21
CA ALA A 57 9.97 -8.31 15.46
C ALA A 57 10.48 -7.97 16.87
N ASN A 58 11.45 -7.06 16.95
CA ASN A 58 11.97 -6.51 18.19
C ASN A 58 11.84 -4.97 18.21
N LYS A 59 11.24 -4.40 19.25
CA LYS A 59 11.04 -2.94 19.40
C LYS A 59 10.42 -2.29 18.16
N SER A 60 9.48 -2.98 17.51
CA SER A 60 8.94 -2.59 16.21
C SER A 60 7.43 -2.40 16.26
N ALA A 61 6.86 -1.65 15.32
CA ALA A 61 5.41 -1.55 15.15
C ALA A 61 4.99 -2.27 13.86
N ILE A 62 3.99 -3.14 13.95
CA ILE A 62 3.40 -3.85 12.81
C ILE A 62 1.95 -3.42 12.66
N THR A 63 1.56 -2.93 11.50
CA THR A 63 0.17 -2.61 11.17
C THR A 63 -0.29 -3.44 9.98
N ILE A 64 -1.20 -4.39 10.22
CA ILE A 64 -1.85 -5.17 9.17
C ILE A 64 -3.19 -4.51 8.87
N GLY A 65 -3.46 -4.13 7.62
CA GLY A 65 -4.63 -3.30 7.29
C GLY A 65 -4.40 -1.81 7.56
N ASP A 66 -3.20 -1.30 7.27
CA ASP A 66 -2.94 0.14 7.34
C ASP A 66 -3.83 0.88 6.34
N LYS A 67 -4.45 1.99 6.81
CA LYS A 67 -5.38 2.79 6.02
C LYS A 67 -4.65 3.69 5.02
N ASN A 68 -3.37 3.96 5.22
CA ASN A 68 -2.58 4.77 4.30
C ASN A 68 -2.10 3.91 3.14
N ALA A 69 -2.34 4.40 1.92
CA ALA A 69 -1.72 3.87 0.72
C ALA A 69 -0.81 4.94 0.10
N TYR A 70 0.10 4.49 -0.75
CA TYR A 70 1.01 5.34 -1.49
C TYR A 70 0.80 5.13 -2.98
N ILE A 71 0.76 6.22 -3.73
CA ILE A 71 0.79 6.19 -5.20
C ILE A 71 1.95 7.04 -5.69
N ASP A 72 2.48 6.70 -6.85
CA ASP A 72 3.43 7.53 -7.58
C ASP A 72 2.70 8.22 -8.73
N ASN A 73 2.66 9.54 -8.72
CA ASN A 73 1.99 10.32 -9.76
C ASN A 73 2.68 10.20 -11.12
N LEU A 74 3.89 9.64 -11.15
CA LEU A 74 4.65 9.33 -12.37
C LEU A 74 4.74 7.83 -12.64
N ALA A 75 3.93 6.99 -11.96
CA ALA A 75 3.93 5.55 -12.18
C ALA A 75 3.82 5.21 -13.67
N GLY A 76 4.73 4.36 -14.16
CA GLY A 76 4.82 3.97 -15.57
C GLY A 76 5.54 4.99 -16.47
N LYS A 77 5.97 6.13 -15.94
CA LYS A 77 6.69 7.21 -16.64
C LYS A 77 7.89 7.72 -15.84
N ASN A 78 8.44 6.87 -14.98
CA ASN A 78 9.51 7.23 -14.05
C ASN A 78 10.85 7.53 -14.71
N ILE A 79 11.14 6.89 -15.84
CA ILE A 79 12.38 7.09 -16.59
C ILE A 79 12.19 8.27 -17.53
N THR A 80 13.07 9.26 -17.44
CA THR A 80 12.99 10.51 -18.20
C THR A 80 14.18 10.71 -19.13
N ASN A 81 14.07 11.71 -20.02
CA ASN A 81 15.10 12.10 -20.98
C ASN A 81 15.56 10.90 -21.83
N ASN A 82 16.86 10.63 -21.87
CA ASN A 82 17.48 9.60 -22.72
C ASN A 82 17.50 8.20 -22.06
N GLY A 83 16.72 7.98 -21.01
CA GLY A 83 16.64 6.66 -20.36
C GLY A 83 17.50 6.49 -19.11
N PHE A 84 18.21 7.53 -18.68
CA PHE A 84 19.20 7.47 -17.60
C PHE A 84 18.83 8.29 -16.36
N ASP A 85 17.72 9.03 -16.43
CA ASP A 85 17.22 9.81 -15.31
C ASP A 85 15.97 9.14 -14.73
N PHE A 86 15.86 9.14 -13.41
CA PHE A 86 14.69 8.64 -12.69
C PHE A 86 13.99 9.79 -11.96
N LYS A 87 12.67 9.85 -12.09
CA LYS A 87 11.81 10.77 -11.36
C LYS A 87 10.65 10.01 -10.72
N GLN A 88 10.33 10.41 -9.50
CA GLN A 88 9.22 9.88 -8.72
C GLN A 88 8.51 11.02 -8.01
N THR A 89 7.20 10.93 -7.84
CA THR A 89 6.42 11.90 -7.08
C THR A 89 5.38 11.15 -6.27
N ILE A 90 5.76 10.78 -5.04
CA ILE A 90 4.90 10.01 -4.14
C ILE A 90 3.86 10.92 -3.50
N SER A 91 2.62 10.44 -3.46
CA SER A 91 1.55 10.97 -2.63
C SER A 91 1.08 9.89 -1.66
N THR A 92 0.54 10.31 -0.52
CA THR A 92 -0.06 9.42 0.48
C THR A 92 -1.44 9.93 0.88
N ASN A 93 -2.39 9.03 1.08
CA ASN A 93 -3.73 9.34 1.58
C ASN A 93 -4.42 8.07 2.11
N LEU A 94 -5.55 8.27 2.78
CA LEU A 94 -6.44 7.20 3.19
C LEU A 94 -7.01 6.50 1.95
N SER A 95 -6.84 5.19 1.90
CA SER A 95 -7.32 4.33 0.84
C SER A 95 -7.48 2.92 1.40
N ILE A 96 -8.69 2.55 1.77
CA ILE A 96 -8.98 1.33 2.52
C ILE A 96 -9.50 0.25 1.57
N GLY A 97 -8.85 -0.91 1.59
CA GLY A 97 -9.23 -2.09 0.82
C GLY A 97 -8.79 -3.35 1.57
N GLU A 98 -9.26 -4.51 1.09
CA GLU A 98 -8.88 -5.80 1.68
C GLU A 98 -7.37 -6.01 1.63
N THR A 99 -6.83 -6.64 2.67
CA THR A 99 -5.43 -7.05 2.71
C THR A 99 -5.30 -8.34 3.49
N LYS A 100 -4.30 -9.15 3.17
CA LYS A 100 -4.14 -10.49 3.75
C LYS A 100 -2.76 -10.69 4.32
N PHE A 101 -2.69 -11.26 5.52
CA PHE A 101 -1.47 -11.80 6.11
C PHE A 101 -1.66 -13.28 6.47
N THR A 102 -0.67 -14.12 6.15
CA THR A 102 -0.69 -15.54 6.50
C THR A 102 0.69 -15.98 6.98
N GLY A 103 0.79 -16.31 8.27
CA GLY A 103 2.03 -16.75 8.91
C GLY A 103 2.01 -16.51 10.41
N GLY A 104 3.14 -16.80 11.08
CA GLY A 104 3.33 -16.51 12.50
C GLY A 104 4.00 -15.16 12.75
N ILE A 105 3.72 -14.55 13.91
CA ILE A 105 4.42 -13.35 14.37
C ILE A 105 5.04 -13.62 15.74
N THR A 106 6.35 -13.50 15.84
CA THR A 106 7.10 -13.49 17.10
C THR A 106 7.50 -12.05 17.41
N ALA A 107 7.06 -11.52 18.55
CA ALA A 107 7.20 -10.11 18.90
C ALA A 107 7.81 -9.92 20.29
N HIS A 108 8.87 -9.11 20.38
CA HIS A 108 9.52 -8.72 21.64
C HIS A 108 9.52 -7.19 21.77
N ASN A 109 8.85 -6.67 22.81
CA ASN A 109 8.70 -5.22 23.02
C ASN A 109 8.14 -4.47 21.79
N SER A 110 7.28 -5.14 21.02
CA SER A 110 6.74 -4.64 19.76
C SER A 110 5.23 -4.43 19.88
N GLN A 111 4.67 -3.62 18.99
CA GLN A 111 3.24 -3.37 18.88
C GLN A 111 2.69 -4.00 17.61
N ILE A 112 1.49 -4.58 17.69
CA ILE A 112 0.79 -5.14 16.54
C ILE A 112 -0.61 -4.56 16.51
N ALA A 113 -0.98 -3.95 15.38
CA ALA A 113 -2.32 -3.44 15.11
C ALA A 113 -2.92 -4.17 13.90
N ILE A 114 -4.18 -4.58 14.02
CA ILE A 114 -4.97 -5.16 12.93
C ILE A 114 -6.11 -4.20 12.61
N GLY A 115 -6.06 -3.63 11.42
CA GLY A 115 -6.97 -2.62 10.91
C GLY A 115 -8.19 -3.21 10.19
N ASP A 116 -9.00 -2.31 9.65
CA ASP A 116 -10.21 -2.66 8.90
C ASP A 116 -9.89 -3.44 7.63
N LYS A 117 -10.74 -4.41 7.27
CA LYS A 117 -10.63 -5.30 6.11
C LYS A 117 -9.34 -6.14 6.01
N ALA A 118 -8.56 -6.24 7.09
CA ALA A 118 -7.50 -7.24 7.18
C ALA A 118 -8.11 -8.65 7.35
N VAL A 119 -7.57 -9.63 6.60
CA VAL A 119 -8.00 -11.04 6.59
C VAL A 119 -6.85 -12.02 6.76
#